data_AF-A0A0F3QFJ8-F1
#
_entry.id   AF-A0A0F3QFJ8-F1
#
_cell.length_a   1.000
_cell.length_b   1.000
_cell.length_c   1.000
_cell.angle_alpha   90.00
_cell.angle_beta   90.00
_cell.angle_gamma   90.00
#
_symmetry.space_group_name_H-M   'P 1'
#
loop_
_entity.id
_entity.type
_entity.pdbx_description
1 polymer ?
#
loop_
_entity_poly.entity_id
_entity_poly.type
_entity_poly.pdbx_seq_one_letter_code
_entity_poly.pdbx_strand_id
1 'polypeptide(L)'
;MEQLEKYYAKGSLFENMIIIEILKNRLNKGKEEGIYFWRNSHGHELDILIESDKLTPIEVKASKTIIQEFFKGINYWSSLANQEKGYLVYTGDTEQIRGNIEVLPWNKINKIIT
;
A
#
# COMPACT_ATOMS: atom_id res chain seq x y z
N MET A 1 -12.79 -23.97 10.53
CA MET A 1 -12.66 -22.57 10.99
C MET A 1 -11.19 -22.12 10.98
N GLU A 2 -10.27 -22.95 11.46
CA GLU A 2 -8.81 -22.70 11.49
C GLU A 2 -8.15 -22.30 10.13
N GLN A 3 -8.61 -22.88 9.02
CA GLN A 3 -8.05 -22.57 7.70
C GLN A 3 -8.44 -21.16 7.21
N LEU A 4 -9.65 -20.70 7.55
CA LEU A 4 -10.14 -19.35 7.20
C LEU A 4 -9.37 -18.29 7.99
N GLU A 5 -9.15 -18.52 9.30
CA GLU A 5 -8.33 -17.65 10.15
C GLU A 5 -6.89 -17.53 9.64
N LYS A 6 -6.27 -18.62 9.17
CA LYS A 6 -4.92 -18.59 8.59
C LYS A 6 -4.83 -17.74 7.33
N TYR A 7 -5.86 -17.76 6.47
CA TYR A 7 -5.90 -16.91 5.27
C TYR A 7 -6.20 -15.45 5.61
N TYR A 8 -7.07 -15.17 6.59
CA TYR A 8 -7.34 -13.82 7.08
C TYR A 8 -6.09 -13.20 7.74
N ALA A 9 -5.42 -13.95 8.62
CA ALA A 9 -4.20 -13.51 9.27
C ALA A 9 -3.06 -13.27 8.28
N LYS A 10 -2.98 -14.05 7.18
CA LYS A 10 -1.97 -13.85 6.15
C LYS A 10 -2.02 -12.44 5.56
N GLY A 11 -3.22 -11.92 5.31
CA GLY A 11 -3.42 -10.56 4.79
C GLY A 11 -2.88 -9.51 5.76
N SER A 12 -3.40 -9.50 6.99
CA SER A 12 -3.04 -8.52 8.00
C SER A 12 -1.59 -8.62 8.47
N LEU A 13 -1.01 -9.83 8.54
CA LEU A 13 0.42 -10.00 8.83
C LEU A 13 1.30 -9.43 7.73
N PHE A 14 0.93 -9.63 6.46
CA PHE A 14 1.67 -9.07 5.34
C PHE A 14 1.57 -7.55 5.30
N GLU A 15 0.38 -7.00 5.52
CA GLU A 15 0.16 -5.56 5.65
C GLU A 15 1.00 -4.96 6.78
N ASN A 16 0.95 -5.53 7.98
CA ASN A 16 1.76 -5.10 9.12
C ASN A 16 3.27 -5.16 8.84
N MET A 17 3.73 -6.23 8.18
CA MET A 17 5.13 -6.36 7.77
C MET A 17 5.55 -5.21 6.84
N ILE A 18 4.70 -4.86 5.87
CA ILE A 18 4.93 -3.76 4.95
C ILE A 18 4.98 -2.42 5.69
N ILE A 19 4.02 -2.14 6.58
CA ILE A 19 3.99 -0.91 7.39
C ILE A 19 5.26 -0.76 8.21
N ILE A 20 5.66 -1.83 8.91
CA ILE A 20 6.87 -1.86 9.73
C ILE A 20 8.13 -1.61 8.87
N GLU A 21 8.18 -2.15 7.65
CA GLU A 21 9.30 -1.93 6.74
C GLU A 21 9.36 -0.48 6.25
N ILE A 22 8.22 0.12 5.89
CA ILE A 22 8.13 1.54 5.53
C ILE A 22 8.61 2.40 6.70
N LEU A 23 8.10 2.15 7.92
CA LEU A 23 8.43 2.90 9.12
C LEU A 23 9.94 2.85 9.42
N LYS A 24 10.52 1.65 9.42
CA LYS A 24 11.98 1.46 9.59
C LYS A 24 12.79 2.28 8.58
N ASN A 25 12.42 2.22 7.31
CA ASN A 25 13.11 2.98 6.27
C ASN A 25 13.05 4.49 6.47
N ARG A 26 11.91 5.02 6.95
CA ARG A 26 11.75 6.45 7.23
C ARG A 26 12.57 6.90 8.43
N LEU A 27 12.45 6.19 9.54
CA LEU A 27 13.17 6.51 10.77
C LEU A 27 14.70 6.42 10.57
N ASN A 28 15.19 5.41 9.83
CA ASN A 28 16.62 5.30 9.49
C ASN A 28 17.14 6.45 8.62
N LYS A 29 16.26 7.16 7.91
CA LYS A 29 16.58 8.36 7.12
C LYS A 29 16.36 9.66 7.91
N GLY A 30 16.03 9.58 9.20
CA GLY A 30 15.70 10.74 10.02
C GLY A 30 14.41 11.46 9.62
N LYS A 31 13.52 10.78 8.88
CA LYS A 31 12.20 11.31 8.50
C LYS A 31 11.18 11.00 9.60
N GLU A 32 10.19 11.88 9.77
CA GLU A 32 9.01 11.61 10.60
C GLU A 32 8.22 10.41 10.06
N GLU A 33 7.41 9.79 10.91
CA GLU A 33 6.61 8.62 10.55
C GLU A 33 5.70 8.93 9.36
N GLY A 34 4.78 9.89 9.49
CA GLY A 34 3.89 10.33 8.40
C GLY A 34 3.15 9.17 7.73
N ILE A 35 2.74 8.15 8.49
CA ILE A 35 2.00 6.98 8.01
C ILE A 35 0.59 7.05 8.59
N TYR A 36 -0.43 7.01 7.74
CA TYR A 36 -1.83 7.08 8.15
C TYR A 36 -2.64 5.96 7.51
N PHE A 37 -3.65 5.50 8.22
CA PHE A 37 -4.71 4.64 7.65
C PHE A 37 -5.89 5.52 7.26
N TRP A 38 -6.55 5.21 6.14
CA TRP A 38 -7.66 6.03 5.67
C TRP A 38 -8.91 5.20 5.34
N ARG A 39 -10.05 5.67 5.82
CA ARG A 39 -11.37 5.14 5.52
C ARG A 39 -12.40 6.25 5.57
N ASN A 40 -13.38 6.24 4.66
CA ASN A 40 -14.51 7.16 4.71
C ASN A 40 -15.79 6.50 5.25
N SER A 41 -16.81 7.32 5.51
CA SER A 41 -18.13 6.87 5.99
C SER A 41 -18.92 6.02 4.98
N HIS A 42 -18.51 6.02 3.71
CA HIS A 42 -19.13 5.25 2.63
C HIS A 42 -18.42 3.90 2.42
N GLY A 43 -17.46 3.55 3.28
CA GLY A 43 -16.78 2.25 3.25
C GLY A 43 -15.64 2.15 2.23
N HIS A 44 -15.17 3.26 1.66
CA HIS A 44 -13.94 3.24 0.87
C HIS A 44 -12.74 3.23 1.81
N GLU A 45 -11.78 2.37 1.50
CA GLU A 45 -10.60 2.10 2.31
C GLU A 45 -9.35 2.26 1.45
N LEU A 46 -8.27 2.64 2.14
CA LEU A 46 -6.92 2.64 1.63
C LEU A 46 -6.00 2.20 2.77
N ASP A 47 -5.22 1.15 2.54
CA ASP A 47 -4.36 0.55 3.56
C ASP A 47 -3.40 1.59 4.17
N ILE A 48 -2.70 2.38 3.34
CA ILE A 48 -1.68 3.33 3.83
C ILE A 48 -1.70 4.63 3.02
N LEU A 49 -1.58 5.76 3.72
CA LEU A 49 -1.17 7.06 3.19
C LEU A 49 0.17 7.45 3.79
N ILE A 50 1.14 7.77 2.94
CA ILE A 50 2.42 8.33 3.39
C ILE A 50 2.43 9.83 3.12
N GLU A 51 2.76 10.61 4.15
CA GLU A 51 3.04 12.03 4.05
C GLU A 51 4.52 12.30 3.81
N SER A 52 4.73 13.07 2.75
CA SER A 52 5.97 13.76 2.40
C SER A 52 5.56 15.12 1.85
N ASP A 53 5.96 15.51 0.63
CA ASP A 53 5.44 16.74 0.00
C ASP A 53 3.94 16.67 -0.35
N LYS A 54 3.42 15.44 -0.52
CA LYS A 54 2.02 15.12 -0.79
C LYS A 54 1.64 13.81 -0.11
N LEU A 55 0.33 13.56 0.03
CA LEU A 55 -0.21 12.31 0.56
C LEU A 55 -0.20 11.22 -0.51
N THR A 56 0.71 10.26 -0.38
CA THR A 56 0.89 9.18 -1.35
C THR A 56 0.12 7.93 -0.92
N PRO A 57 -0.87 7.46 -1.73
CA PRO A 57 -1.63 6.27 -1.44
C PRO A 57 -0.85 4.99 -1.74
N ILE A 58 -0.98 4.01 -0.84
CA ILE A 58 -0.39 2.68 -0.98
C ILE A 58 -1.43 1.63 -0.60
N GLU A 59 -1.60 0.64 -1.47
CA GLU A 59 -2.36 -0.58 -1.20
C GLU A 59 -1.42 -1.77 -0.99
N VAL A 60 -1.77 -2.67 -0.07
CA VAL A 60 -0.97 -3.86 0.23
C VAL A 60 -1.82 -5.11 0.02
N LYS A 61 -1.32 -6.05 -0.80
CA LYS A 61 -2.08 -7.25 -1.16
C LYS A 61 -1.23 -8.52 -1.04
N ALA A 62 -1.66 -9.43 -0.17
CA ALA A 62 -1.02 -10.74 0.05
C ALA A 62 -1.33 -11.79 -1.05
N SER A 63 -1.36 -11.34 -2.30
CA SER A 63 -1.62 -12.12 -3.52
C SER A 63 -0.46 -11.99 -4.51
N LYS A 64 -0.23 -13.03 -5.32
CA LYS A 64 0.71 -12.98 -6.46
C LYS A 64 0.04 -12.53 -7.75
N THR A 65 -1.27 -12.77 -7.88
CA THR A 65 -2.05 -12.36 -9.03
C THR A 65 -2.66 -11.00 -8.75
N ILE A 66 -2.37 -10.03 -9.61
CA ILE A 66 -2.94 -8.69 -9.56
C ILE A 66 -4.27 -8.69 -10.27
N ILE A 67 -5.29 -8.14 -9.62
CA ILE A 67 -6.64 -7.97 -10.17
C ILE A 67 -7.06 -6.50 -10.11
N GLN A 68 -8.04 -6.10 -10.92
CA GLN A 68 -8.47 -4.71 -11.06
C GLN A 68 -8.97 -4.11 -9.74
N GLU A 69 -9.56 -4.93 -8.88
CA GLU A 69 -10.14 -4.54 -7.59
C GLU A 69 -9.10 -3.98 -6.63
N PHE A 70 -7.83 -4.40 -6.74
CA PHE A 70 -6.75 -3.93 -5.87
C PHE A 70 -6.46 -2.43 -6.05
N PHE A 71 -6.90 -1.84 -7.17
CA PHE A 71 -6.67 -0.43 -7.47
C PHE A 71 -7.81 0.47 -7.02
N LYS A 72 -8.93 -0.07 -6.52
CA LYS A 72 -10.13 0.72 -6.18
C LYS A 72 -9.86 1.80 -5.13
N GLY A 73 -9.16 1.45 -4.04
CA GLY A 73 -8.80 2.39 -2.97
C GLY A 73 -7.92 3.53 -3.49
N ILE A 74 -6.83 3.18 -4.19
CA ILE A 74 -5.92 4.15 -4.80
C ILE A 74 -6.66 5.07 -5.77
N ASN A 75 -7.42 4.50 -6.71
CA ASN A 75 -8.14 5.28 -7.72
C ASN A 75 -9.15 6.23 -7.09
N TYR A 76 -9.86 5.79 -6.05
CA TYR A 76 -10.79 6.65 -5.33
C TYR A 76 -10.05 7.80 -4.64
N TRP A 77 -8.98 7.51 -3.91
CA TRP A 77 -8.16 8.54 -3.26
C TRP A 77 -7.59 9.53 -4.28
N SER A 78 -7.00 9.03 -5.37
CA SER A 78 -6.44 9.84 -6.46
C SER A 78 -7.48 10.79 -7.06
N SER A 79 -8.72 10.33 -7.23
CA SER A 79 -9.82 11.17 -7.73
C SER A 79 -10.21 12.29 -6.76
N LEU A 80 -10.12 12.05 -5.45
CA LEU A 80 -10.44 13.01 -4.39
C LEU A 80 -9.32 14.03 -4.19
N ALA A 81 -8.08 13.56 -4.15
CA ALA A 81 -6.89 14.37 -3.87
C ALA A 81 -6.33 15.10 -5.12
N ASN A 82 -6.90 14.85 -6.30
CA ASN A 82 -6.36 15.31 -7.59
C ASN A 82 -4.86 14.96 -7.73
N GLN A 83 -4.50 13.75 -7.32
CA GLN A 83 -3.12 13.25 -7.32
C GLN A 83 -3.00 11.99 -8.17
N GLU A 84 -1.97 11.97 -9.01
CA GLU A 84 -1.78 10.90 -9.98
C GLU A 84 -1.02 9.69 -9.41
N LYS A 85 -0.03 9.90 -8.53
CA LYS A 85 0.89 8.84 -8.13
C LYS A 85 0.38 8.03 -6.94
N GLY A 86 0.41 6.69 -7.07
CA GLY A 86 0.13 5.74 -6.00
C GLY A 86 0.91 4.43 -6.17
N TYR A 87 0.87 3.57 -5.16
CA TYR A 87 1.62 2.31 -5.15
C TYR A 87 0.75 1.12 -4.76
N LEU A 88 0.95 -0.01 -5.43
CA LEU A 88 0.41 -1.31 -5.01
C LEU A 88 1.56 -2.24 -4.64
N VAL A 89 1.66 -2.62 -3.37
CA VAL A 89 2.66 -3.58 -2.88
C VAL A 89 2.05 -4.97 -2.79
N TYR A 90 2.73 -5.97 -3.37
CA TYR A 90 2.19 -7.33 -3.44
C TYR A 90 3.25 -8.43 -3.28
N THR A 91 2.80 -9.69 -3.21
CA THR A 91 3.67 -10.86 -2.97
C THR A 91 4.23 -11.52 -4.24
N GLY A 92 3.98 -10.94 -5.41
CA GLY A 92 4.66 -11.35 -6.65
C GLY A 92 6.08 -10.79 -6.74
N ASP A 93 6.68 -10.93 -7.92
CA ASP A 93 8.10 -10.68 -8.18
C ASP A 93 8.34 -9.67 -9.30
N THR A 94 7.30 -9.29 -10.02
CA THR A 94 7.39 -8.45 -11.21
C THR A 94 6.94 -7.03 -10.91
N GLU A 95 7.75 -6.05 -11.28
CA GLU A 95 7.33 -4.63 -11.25
C GLU A 95 6.47 -4.31 -12.46
N GLN A 96 5.41 -3.52 -12.26
CA GLN A 96 4.50 -3.14 -13.34
C GLN A 96 4.03 -1.71 -13.15
N ILE A 97 3.66 -1.06 -14.25
CA ILE A 97 2.97 0.23 -14.22
C ILE A 97 1.54 0.01 -14.72
N ARG A 98 0.56 0.58 -14.02
CA ARG A 98 -0.86 0.55 -14.37
C ARG A 98 -1.41 1.98 -14.29
N GLY A 99 -1.42 2.67 -15.43
CA GLY A 99 -1.67 4.11 -15.45
C GLY A 99 -0.59 4.83 -14.65
N ASN A 100 -1.00 5.56 -13.60
CA ASN A 100 -0.10 6.29 -12.72
C ASN A 100 0.24 5.54 -11.42
N ILE A 101 -0.13 4.26 -11.33
CA ILE A 101 0.11 3.39 -10.17
C ILE A 101 1.31 2.48 -10.46
N GLU A 102 2.31 2.54 -9.58
CA GLU A 102 3.45 1.63 -9.59
C GLU A 102 3.12 0.37 -8.77
N VAL A 103 3.23 -0.80 -9.39
CA VAL A 103 3.02 -2.09 -8.73
C VAL A 103 4.37 -2.69 -8.38
N LEU A 104 4.64 -2.86 -7.10
CA LEU A 104 5.94 -3.23 -6.57
C LEU A 104 5.87 -4.56 -5.80
N PRO A 105 6.76 -5.52 -6.09
CA PRO A 105 7.07 -6.60 -5.17
C PRO A 105 7.46 -6.06 -3.79
N TRP A 106 7.07 -6.74 -2.71
CA TRP A 106 7.35 -6.34 -1.33
C TRP A 106 8.83 -6.04 -1.05
N ASN A 107 9.75 -6.78 -1.68
CA ASN A 107 11.19 -6.61 -1.51
C ASN A 107 11.76 -5.36 -2.23
N LYS A 108 10.92 -4.61 -2.95
CA LYS A 108 11.28 -3.35 -3.63
C LYS A 108 10.59 -2.14 -3.01
N ILE A 109 9.98 -2.29 -1.83
CA ILE A 109 9.23 -1.22 -1.17
C ILE A 109 10.04 0.05 -0.88
N ASN A 110 11.37 -0.07 -0.75
CA ASN A 110 12.25 1.06 -0.50
C ASN A 110 12.18 2.13 -1.60
N LYS A 111 11.71 1.77 -2.81
CA LYS A 111 11.49 2.72 -3.92
C LYS A 111 10.43 3.78 -3.61
N ILE A 112 9.48 3.50 -2.72
CA ILE A 112 8.37 4.40 -2.38
C ILE A 112 8.86 5.68 -1.64
N ILE A 113 10.01 5.59 -0.95
CA ILE A 113 10.44 6.57 0.06
C ILE A 113 11.77 7.24 -0.36
N THR A 114 12.09 7.18 -1.65
CA THR A 114 13.31 7.79 -2.20
C THR A 114 13.09 9.27 -2.42
#